data_AF-A0A7C4NGB5-F1
#
_entry.id   AF-A0A7C4NGB5-F1
#
_cell.length_a   1.000
_cell.length_b   1.000
_cell.length_c   1.000
_cell.angle_alpha   90.00
_cell.angle_beta   90.00
_cell.angle_gamma   90.00
#
_symmetry.space_group_name_H-M   'P 1'
#
loop_
_entity.id
_entity.type
_entity.pdbx_description
1 polymer ?
#
loop_
_entity_poly.entity_id
_entity_poly.type
_entity_poly.pdbx_seq_one_letter_code
_entity_poly.pdbx_strand_id
1 'polypeptide(L)'
;VGVSCATASETLKKLYGKGMLKRRPWKGVSLSEAGVREVDRILRNHRVFETYAYRFLSISLKDACKCARRIELYLSEEVVDSMCSIMGHPEKCPHNERIPRGDECCVRKYQS
;
A
#
# COMPACT_ATOMS: atom_id res chain seq x y z
N VAL A 1 -6.78 -5.12 18.19
CA VAL A 1 -7.23 -6.03 17.09
C VAL A 1 -8.04 -7.15 17.75
N GLY A 2 -9.34 -7.26 17.44
CA GLY A 2 -10.26 -8.20 18.09
C GLY A 2 -10.44 -9.49 17.27
N VAL A 3 -9.46 -10.39 17.31
CA VAL A 3 -9.56 -11.73 16.69
C VAL A 3 -9.09 -12.78 17.68
N SER A 4 -9.73 -13.95 17.66
CA SER A 4 -9.34 -15.07 18.52
C SER A 4 -7.93 -15.57 18.19
N CYS A 5 -7.21 -16.10 19.19
CA CYS A 5 -5.87 -16.65 18.99
C CYS A 5 -5.82 -17.78 17.95
N ALA A 6 -6.91 -18.56 17.82
CA ALA A 6 -7.04 -19.60 16.82
C ALA A 6 -7.11 -19.01 15.40
N THR A 7 -7.96 -17.99 15.21
CA THR A 7 -8.10 -17.29 13.93
C THR A 7 -6.79 -16.61 13.53
N ALA A 8 -6.13 -15.92 14.46
CA ALA A 8 -4.84 -15.28 14.22
C ALA A 8 -3.76 -16.30 13.79
N SER A 9 -3.70 -17.46 14.47
CA SER A 9 -2.75 -18.53 14.13
C SER A 9 -3.01 -19.14 12.76
N GLU A 10 -4.28 -19.29 12.37
CA GLU A 10 -4.65 -19.81 11.05
C GLU A 10 -4.32 -18.83 9.93
N THR A 11 -4.59 -17.53 10.13
CA THR A 11 -4.19 -16.48 9.17
C THR A 11 -2.68 -16.41 9.02
N LEU A 12 -1.92 -16.53 10.11
CA LEU A 12 -0.45 -16.60 10.06
C LEU A 12 0.03 -17.80 9.25
N LYS A 13 -0.54 -19.00 9.47
CA LYS A 13 -0.20 -20.20 8.66
C LYS A 13 -0.47 -19.97 7.16
N LYS A 14 -1.60 -19.36 6.81
CA LYS A 14 -1.94 -19.03 5.40
C LYS A 14 -0.93 -18.06 4.78
N LEU A 15 -0.52 -17.02 5.52
CA LEU A 15 0.47 -16.04 5.06
C LEU A 15 1.88 -16.65 4.94
N TYR A 16 2.25 -17.58 5.83
CA TYR A 16 3.46 -18.40 5.68
C TYR A 16 3.42 -19.25 4.42
N GLY A 17 2.31 -19.95 4.15
CA GLY A 17 2.12 -20.75 2.95
C GLY A 17 2.19 -19.93 1.65
N LYS A 18 1.80 -18.65 1.70
CA LYS A 18 1.93 -17.69 0.59
C LYS A 18 3.33 -17.05 0.47
N GLY A 19 4.29 -17.44 1.31
CA GLY A 19 5.65 -16.88 1.31
C GLY A 19 5.71 -15.41 1.72
N MET A 20 4.65 -14.86 2.34
CA MET A 20 4.57 -13.45 2.76
C MET A 20 5.25 -13.19 4.11
N LEU A 21 5.53 -14.25 4.88
CA LEU A 21 6.13 -14.17 6.21
C LEU A 21 7.39 -15.06 6.30
N LYS A 22 8.39 -14.59 7.06
CA LYS A 22 9.60 -15.33 7.43
C LYS A 22 9.65 -15.48 8.95
N ARG A 23 10.06 -16.67 9.43
CA ARG A 23 10.21 -16.97 10.85
C ARG A 23 11.59 -16.50 11.31
N ARG A 24 11.65 -15.69 12.38
CA ARG A 24 12.93 -15.29 13.00
C ARG A 24 13.06 -15.96 14.38
N PRO A 25 14.15 -16.68 14.67
CA PRO A 25 14.29 -17.48 15.90
C PRO A 25 14.05 -16.70 17.21
N TRP A 26 14.30 -15.39 17.22
CA TRP A 26 14.22 -14.53 18.42
C TRP A 26 13.23 -13.35 18.30
N LYS A 27 12.52 -13.19 17.18
CA LYS A 27 11.65 -12.03 16.91
C LYS A 27 10.23 -12.41 16.45
N GLY A 28 9.85 -13.68 16.58
CA GLY A 28 8.56 -14.16 16.13
C GLY A 28 8.45 -14.17 14.61
N VAL A 29 7.50 -13.42 14.06
CA VAL A 29 7.13 -13.43 12.64
C VAL A 29 7.47 -12.08 12.00
N SER A 30 8.09 -12.08 10.83
CA SER A 30 8.40 -10.85 10.07
C SER A 30 7.91 -10.98 8.62
N LEU A 31 7.65 -9.85 7.96
CA LEU A 31 7.36 -9.86 6.52
C LEU A 31 8.57 -10.40 5.74
N SER A 32 8.29 -11.22 4.72
CA SER A 32 9.25 -11.54 3.67
C SER A 32 9.40 -10.33 2.74
N GLU A 33 10.38 -10.35 1.84
CA GLU A 33 10.49 -9.31 0.79
C GLU A 33 9.22 -9.22 -0.07
N ALA A 34 8.61 -10.37 -0.40
CA ALA A 34 7.34 -10.40 -1.12
C ALA A 34 6.21 -9.78 -0.28
N GLY A 35 6.20 -10.03 1.04
CA GLY A 35 5.23 -9.40 1.95
C GLY A 35 5.43 -7.90 2.09
N VAL A 36 6.68 -7.41 2.11
CA VAL A 36 6.98 -5.97 2.10
C VAL A 36 6.51 -5.33 0.81
N ARG A 37 6.83 -5.91 -0.36
CA ARG A 37 6.36 -5.41 -1.65
C ARG A 37 4.85 -5.30 -1.74
N GLU A 38 4.13 -6.32 -1.25
CA GLU A 38 2.67 -6.29 -1.26
C GLU A 38 2.10 -5.21 -0.34
N VAL A 39 2.67 -5.02 0.86
CA VAL A 39 2.26 -3.93 1.76
C VAL A 39 2.53 -2.57 1.13
N ASP A 40 3.69 -2.39 0.50
CA ASP A 40 4.04 -1.14 -0.18
C ASP A 40 3.08 -0.85 -1.35
N ARG A 41 2.70 -1.87 -2.13
CA ARG A 41 1.69 -1.76 -3.20
C ARG A 41 0.34 -1.28 -2.64
N ILE A 42 -0.14 -1.90 -1.57
CA ILE A 42 -1.41 -1.53 -0.91
C ILE A 42 -1.34 -0.08 -0.40
N LEU A 43 -0.25 0.29 0.30
CA LEU A 43 -0.05 1.65 0.80
C LEU A 43 0.06 2.68 -0.32
N ARG A 44 0.70 2.34 -1.44
CA ARG A 44 0.76 3.18 -2.63
C ARG A 44 -0.63 3.41 -3.20
N ASN A 45 -1.39 2.34 -3.42
CA ASN A 45 -2.76 2.40 -3.93
C ASN A 45 -3.63 3.30 -3.06
N HIS A 46 -3.57 3.11 -1.73
CA HIS A 46 -4.30 3.93 -0.77
C HIS A 46 -3.94 5.42 -0.90
N ARG A 47 -2.64 5.72 -0.79
CA ARG A 47 -2.13 7.08 -0.67
C ARG A 47 -2.26 7.86 -1.98
N VAL A 48 -2.04 7.21 -3.12
CA VAL A 48 -2.24 7.84 -4.44
C VAL A 48 -3.71 8.13 -4.67
N PHE A 49 -4.59 7.15 -4.45
CA PHE A 49 -6.02 7.33 -4.68
C PHE A 49 -6.62 8.40 -3.77
N GLU A 50 -6.31 8.41 -2.46
CA GLU A 50 -6.84 9.43 -1.56
C GLU A 50 -6.35 10.84 -1.93
N THR A 51 -5.09 10.95 -2.39
CA THR A 51 -4.52 12.22 -2.84
C THR A 51 -5.25 12.72 -4.09
N TYR A 52 -5.52 11.82 -5.04
CA TYR A 52 -6.24 12.13 -6.26
C TYR A 52 -7.69 12.57 -5.96
N ALA A 53 -8.41 11.77 -5.17
CA ALA A 53 -9.78 12.07 -4.77
C ALA A 53 -9.90 13.40 -4.01
N TYR A 54 -8.96 13.68 -3.12
CA TYR A 54 -8.91 14.93 -2.37
C TYR A 54 -8.62 16.14 -3.26
N ARG A 55 -7.62 16.05 -4.15
CA ARG A 55 -7.15 17.20 -4.96
C ARG A 55 -8.02 17.47 -6.20
N PHE A 56 -8.50 16.43 -6.87
CA PHE A 56 -9.13 16.54 -8.19
C PHE A 56 -10.65 16.31 -8.16
N LEU A 57 -11.16 15.53 -7.19
CA LEU A 57 -12.59 15.26 -7.07
C LEU A 57 -13.26 16.09 -5.96
N SER A 58 -12.50 16.94 -5.27
CA SER A 58 -12.97 17.76 -4.14
C SER A 58 -13.68 16.95 -3.04
N ILE A 59 -13.30 15.68 -2.87
CA ILE A 59 -13.81 14.82 -1.82
C ILE A 59 -13.10 15.17 -0.51
N SER A 60 -13.83 15.18 0.61
CA SER A 60 -13.23 15.40 1.93
C SER A 60 -12.12 14.37 2.19
N LEU A 61 -11.03 14.76 2.87
CA LEU A 61 -9.92 13.85 3.15
C LEU A 61 -10.38 12.59 3.90
N LYS A 62 -11.34 12.73 4.82
CA LYS A 62 -11.93 11.63 5.59
C LYS A 62 -12.65 10.63 4.68
N ASP A 63 -13.43 11.11 3.73
CA ASP A 63 -14.21 10.24 2.84
C ASP A 63 -13.33 9.66 1.73
N ALA A 64 -12.32 10.40 1.27
CA ALA A 64 -11.29 9.89 0.36
C ALA A 64 -10.54 8.70 0.97
N CYS A 65 -10.08 8.81 2.23
CA CYS A 65 -9.40 7.72 2.94
C CYS A 65 -10.32 6.51 3.12
N LYS A 66 -11.59 6.72 3.49
CA LYS A 66 -12.58 5.62 3.60
C LYS A 66 -12.80 4.91 2.27
N CYS A 67 -12.89 5.67 1.17
CA CYS A 67 -13.05 5.12 -0.16
C CYS A 67 -11.80 4.31 -0.56
N ALA A 68 -10.61 4.88 -0.37
CA ALA A 68 -9.33 4.24 -0.62
C ALA A 68 -9.23 2.86 0.06
N ARG A 69 -9.57 2.76 1.35
CA ARG A 69 -9.56 1.48 2.11
C ARG A 69 -10.43 0.39 1.50
N ARG A 70 -11.50 0.76 0.79
CA ARG A 70 -12.43 -0.22 0.17
C ARG A 70 -11.87 -0.79 -1.13
N ILE A 71 -11.01 -0.05 -1.82
CA ILE A 71 -10.57 -0.38 -3.18
C ILE A 71 -9.06 -0.63 -3.31
N GLU A 72 -8.25 -0.27 -2.31
CA GLU A 72 -6.78 -0.33 -2.36
C GLU A 72 -6.23 -1.71 -2.76
N LEU A 73 -6.90 -2.79 -2.37
CA LEU A 73 -6.52 -4.16 -2.71
C LEU A 73 -6.80 -4.52 -4.18
N TYR A 74 -7.73 -3.81 -4.82
CA TYR A 74 -8.29 -4.11 -6.14
C TYR A 74 -7.80 -3.17 -7.24
N LEU A 75 -7.16 -2.05 -6.88
CA LEU A 75 -6.59 -1.11 -7.84
C LEU A 75 -5.40 -1.75 -8.58
N SER A 76 -5.45 -1.68 -9.91
CA SER A 76 -4.32 -2.07 -10.76
C SER A 76 -3.21 -1.02 -10.70
N GLU A 77 -1.97 -1.47 -10.91
CA GLU A 77 -0.80 -0.60 -10.91
C GLU A 77 -0.89 0.46 -12.00
N GLU A 78 -1.34 0.11 -13.21
CA GLU A 78 -1.53 1.04 -14.33
C GLU A 78 -2.41 2.24 -13.97
N VAL A 79 -3.55 1.99 -13.31
CA VAL A 79 -4.48 3.07 -12.91
C VAL A 79 -3.84 3.97 -11.86
N VAL A 80 -3.19 3.37 -10.86
CA VAL A 80 -2.53 4.10 -9.77
C VAL A 80 -1.36 4.92 -10.30
N ASP A 81 -0.59 4.37 -11.22
CA ASP A 81 0.56 5.04 -11.83
C ASP A 81 0.13 6.19 -12.74
N SER A 82 -0.99 6.03 -13.46
CA SER A 82 -1.63 7.11 -14.22
C SER A 82 -2.07 8.26 -13.29
N MET A 83 -2.78 7.95 -12.19
CA MET A 83 -3.16 8.96 -11.19
C MET A 83 -1.93 9.65 -10.58
N CYS A 84 -0.89 8.88 -10.22
CA CYS A 84 0.35 9.42 -9.68
C CYS A 84 1.04 10.39 -10.65
N SER A 85 1.05 10.06 -11.94
CA SER A 85 1.64 10.87 -13.00
C SER A 85 0.85 12.16 -13.23
N ILE A 86 -0.49 12.09 -13.28
CA ILE A 86 -1.36 13.28 -13.40
C ILE A 86 -1.14 14.27 -12.24
N MET A 87 -0.84 13.76 -11.05
CA MET A 87 -0.53 14.57 -9.87
C MET A 87 0.91 15.11 -9.83
N GLY A 88 1.74 14.82 -10.83
CA GLY A 88 3.15 15.23 -10.87
C GLY A 88 4.05 14.48 -9.90
N HIS A 89 3.79 13.19 -9.66
CA HIS A 89 4.59 12.31 -8.79
C HIS A 89 4.74 12.82 -7.34
N PRO A 90 3.63 13.01 -6.60
CA PRO A 90 3.69 13.49 -5.22
C PRO A 90 4.45 12.52 -4.32
N GLU A 91 5.32 13.04 -3.44
CA GLU A 91 6.08 12.22 -2.50
C GLU A 91 5.32 11.90 -1.21
N LYS A 92 4.29 12.69 -0.89
CA LYS A 92 3.49 12.56 0.32
C LYS A 92 2.00 12.71 0.04
N CYS A 93 1.18 11.98 0.79
CA CYS A 93 -0.27 12.14 0.76
C CYS A 93 -0.72 13.32 1.65
N PRO A 94 -2.01 13.71 1.65
CA PRO A 94 -2.52 14.80 2.47
C PRO A 94 -2.39 14.58 3.99
N HIS A 95 -2.19 13.33 4.43
CA HIS A 95 -1.86 12.99 5.82
C HIS A 95 -0.36 13.18 6.15
N ASN A 96 0.45 13.69 5.22
CA ASN A 96 1.90 13.87 5.33
C ASN A 96 2.71 12.55 5.40
N GLU A 97 2.07 11.42 5.05
CA GLU A 97 2.71 10.11 4.95
C GLU A 97 3.37 9.92 3.56
N ARG A 98 4.54 9.27 3.52
CA ARG A 98 5.26 9.04 2.26
C ARG A 98 4.45 8.16 1.31
N ILE A 99 4.43 8.47 0.02
CA ILE A 99 3.85 7.58 -0.99
C ILE A 99 4.93 6.58 -1.42
N PRO A 100 4.73 5.25 -1.24
CA PRO A 100 5.65 4.25 -1.77
C PRO A 100 5.77 4.39 -3.29
N ARG A 101 6.97 4.12 -3.81
CA ARG A 101 7.27 4.23 -5.25
C ARG A 101 6.66 3.03 -5.98
N GLY A 102 6.24 3.22 -7.23
CA GLY A 102 5.78 2.14 -8.09
C GLY A 102 6.96 1.48 -8.77
N ASP A 103 6.73 0.30 -9.34
CA ASP A 103 7.78 -0.44 -10.05
C ASP A 103 8.15 0.29 -11.37
N GLU A 104 7.17 0.87 -12.06
CA GLU A 104 7.39 1.65 -13.29
C GLU A 104 7.26 3.17 -13.08
N CYS A 105 6.40 3.61 -12.15
CA CYS A 105 6.19 5.01 -11.87
C CYS A 105 6.99 5.50 -10.66
N CYS A 106 7.65 6.64 -10.81
CA CYS A 106 8.54 7.25 -9.83
C CYS A 106 9.86 6.47 -9.59
N VAL A 107 10.23 5.53 -10.45
CA VAL A 107 11.59 4.96 -10.45
C VAL A 107 12.59 6.08 -10.72
N ARG A 108 13.61 6.22 -9.87
CA ARG A 108 14.75 7.10 -10.16
C ARG A 108 15.34 6.65 -11.50
N LYS A 109 15.11 7.38 -12.58
CA LYS A 109 16.06 7.34 -13.70
C LYS A 109 17.35 7.93 -13.14
N TYR A 110 18.32 7.08 -12.84
CA TYR A 110 19.72 7.50 -12.85
C TYR A 110 20.01 7.96 -14.28
N GLN A 111 19.90 9.26 -14.52
CA GLN A 111 20.52 9.90 -15.66
C GLN A 111 21.27 11.12 -15.10
N SER A 112 22.58 10.89 -14.99
CA SER A 112 23.70 11.80 -15.27
C SER A 112 23.48 13.29 -15.12
#